data_AF-A0A7X5WPA1-F1
#
_entry.id   AF-A0A7X5WPA1-F1
#
_cell.length_a   1.000
_cell.length_b   1.000
_cell.length_c   1.000
_cell.angle_alpha   90.00
_cell.angle_beta   90.00
_cell.angle_gamma   90.00
#
_symmetry.space_group_name_H-M   'P 1'
#
loop_
_entity.id
_entity.type
_entity.pdbx_description
1 polymer ?
#
loop_
_entity_poly.entity_id
_entity_poly.type
_entity_poly.pdbx_seq_one_letter_code
_entity_poly.pdbx_strand_id
1 'polypeptide(L)'
;MDATFDFTAELWLWDARDDASWVFATVPAEVGEEIADMAPPRRGFGSVKVTVRVGGSEWRTSVFPDSKLGCYVLPVKKAVRRAEGLDVGDSAAFELDVAPE
;
A
#
# COMPACT_ATOMS: atom_id res chain seq x y z
N MET A 1 -7.51 -2.31 18.41
CA MET A 1 -6.93 -3.61 18.03
C MET A 1 -6.21 -3.32 16.75
N ASP A 2 -4.89 -3.43 16.75
CA ASP A 2 -4.08 -3.38 15.54
C ASP A 2 -4.52 -4.54 14.64
N ALA A 3 -4.74 -4.25 13.36
CA ALA A 3 -5.20 -5.24 12.39
C ALA A 3 -4.10 -5.51 11.39
N THR A 4 -3.70 -6.78 11.32
CA THR A 4 -2.63 -7.23 10.43
C THR A 4 -3.24 -8.00 9.27
N PHE A 5 -2.89 -7.62 8.05
CA PHE A 5 -3.38 -8.21 6.80
C PHE A 5 -2.19 -8.65 5.95
N ASP A 6 -2.16 -9.92 5.54
CA ASP A 6 -1.19 -10.43 4.57
C ASP A 6 -1.84 -10.58 3.19
N PHE A 7 -1.15 -10.11 2.15
CA PHE A 7 -1.60 -10.30 0.78
C PHE A 7 -0.44 -10.24 -0.20
N THR A 8 -0.65 -10.79 -1.39
CA THR A 8 0.28 -10.64 -2.51
C THR A 8 -0.23 -9.57 -3.45
N ALA A 9 0.65 -8.64 -3.84
CA ALA A 9 0.32 -7.59 -4.79
C ALA A 9 1.44 -7.39 -5.81
N GLU A 10 1.05 -7.08 -7.04
CA GLU A 10 1.98 -6.73 -8.11
C GLU A 10 2.39 -5.25 -7.98
N LEU A 11 3.69 -4.99 -8.14
CA LEU A 11 4.23 -3.64 -8.18
C LEU A 11 4.04 -3.03 -9.56
N TRP A 12 3.43 -1.86 -9.66
CA TRP A 12 3.20 -1.18 -10.92
C TRP A 12 3.69 0.27 -10.85
N LEU A 13 4.12 0.78 -12.01
CA LEU A 13 4.56 2.16 -12.13
C LEU A 13 3.34 3.07 -12.27
N TRP A 14 3.20 4.04 -11.38
CA TRP A 14 2.22 5.10 -11.53
C TRP A 14 2.67 6.07 -12.61
N ASP A 15 1.90 6.10 -13.71
CA ASP A 15 2.07 7.04 -14.81
C ASP A 15 1.54 8.43 -14.38
N ALA A 16 2.37 9.17 -13.63
CA ALA A 16 2.18 10.60 -13.46
C ALA A 16 2.99 11.30 -14.54
N ARG A 17 2.37 12.27 -15.24
CA ARG A 17 2.98 13.09 -16.30
C ARG A 17 4.22 13.90 -15.90
N ASP A 18 4.65 13.82 -14.65
CA ASP A 18 5.81 14.51 -14.08
C ASP A 18 6.85 13.43 -13.72
N ASP A 19 8.11 13.63 -14.13
CA ASP A 19 9.33 12.78 -14.04
C ASP A 19 9.59 11.94 -12.75
N ALA A 20 8.70 11.92 -11.78
CA ALA A 20 8.75 11.05 -10.61
C ALA A 20 8.12 9.68 -10.90
N SER A 21 8.97 8.69 -11.20
CA SER A 21 8.60 7.27 -11.31
C SER A 21 8.21 6.67 -9.94
N TRP A 22 7.00 6.96 -9.48
CA TRP A 22 6.43 6.34 -8.28
C TRP A 22 5.98 4.92 -8.59
N VAL A 23 6.31 3.98 -7.71
CA VAL A 23 5.83 2.60 -7.81
C VAL A 23 4.87 2.31 -6.68
N PHE A 24 3.76 1.69 -7.03
CA PHE A 24 2.69 1.35 -6.12
C PHE A 24 2.39 -0.14 -6.20
N ALA A 25 1.78 -0.66 -5.14
CA ALA A 25 1.15 -1.96 -5.12
C ALA A 25 -0.35 -1.78 -4.87
N THR A 26 -1.18 -2.55 -5.56
CA THR A 26 -2.63 -2.52 -5.37
C THR A 26 -3.02 -3.44 -4.23
N VAL A 27 -3.65 -2.89 -3.20
CA VAL A 27 -4.22 -3.67 -2.10
C VAL A 27 -5.46 -4.41 -2.62
N PRO A 28 -5.60 -5.73 -2.37
CA PRO A 28 -6.80 -6.47 -2.74
C PRO A 28 -8.07 -5.81 -2.16
N ALA A 29 -9.18 -5.90 -2.90
CA ALA A 29 -10.44 -5.29 -2.50
C ALA A 29 -10.89 -5.75 -1.10
N GLU A 30 -10.79 -7.06 -0.81
CA GLU A 30 -11.06 -7.67 0.51
C GLU A 30 -10.35 -6.91 1.65
N VAL A 31 -9.05 -6.73 1.52
CA VAL A 31 -8.23 -6.05 2.55
C VAL A 31 -8.56 -4.57 2.59
N GLY A 32 -8.78 -3.95 1.42
CA GLY A 32 -9.18 -2.56 1.32
C GLY A 32 -10.53 -2.25 1.99
N GLU A 33 -11.50 -3.15 1.87
CA GLU A 33 -12.83 -3.03 2.50
C GLU A 33 -12.72 -3.12 4.02
N GLU A 34 -11.96 -4.08 4.56
CA GLU A 34 -11.68 -4.18 6.01
C GLU A 34 -10.97 -2.93 6.53
N ILE A 35 -9.98 -2.41 5.81
CA ILE A 35 -9.29 -1.16 6.15
C ILE A 35 -10.27 0.03 6.15
N ALA A 36 -11.18 0.09 5.17
CA ALA A 36 -12.18 1.15 5.08
C ALA A 36 -13.21 1.09 6.21
N ASP A 37 -13.58 -0.10 6.67
CA ASP A 37 -14.47 -0.30 7.81
C ASP A 37 -13.81 0.12 9.13
N MET A 38 -12.53 -0.25 9.31
CA MET A 38 -11.74 0.09 10.50
C MET A 38 -11.39 1.58 10.59
N ALA A 39 -11.04 2.18 9.45
CA ALA A 39 -10.61 3.58 9.34
C ALA A 39 -11.52 4.33 8.34
N PRO A 40 -12.80 4.59 8.70
CA PRO A 40 -13.72 5.27 7.82
C PRO A 40 -13.20 6.67 7.49
N PRO A 41 -13.30 7.13 6.23
CA PRO A 41 -12.73 8.39 5.79
C PRO A 41 -13.34 9.55 6.58
N ARG A 42 -12.60 10.03 7.59
CA ARG A 42 -12.89 11.29 8.26
C ARG A 42 -12.47 12.43 7.34
N ARG A 43 -13.27 13.50 7.33
CA ARG A 43 -13.12 14.78 6.59
C ARG A 43 -11.64 15.09 6.24
N GLY A 44 -11.19 14.64 5.08
CA GLY A 44 -9.78 14.55 4.67
C GLY A 44 -9.61 13.41 3.65
N PHE A 45 -8.50 13.35 2.91
CA PHE A 45 -8.26 12.50 1.72
C PHE A 45 -8.39 10.96 1.90
N GLY A 46 -8.90 10.46 3.03
CA GLY A 46 -9.16 9.03 3.26
C GLY A 46 -7.90 8.17 3.43
N SER A 47 -6.74 8.78 3.67
CA SER A 47 -5.48 8.08 3.84
C SER A 47 -5.41 7.37 5.19
N VAL A 48 -5.04 6.09 5.19
CA VAL A 48 -4.89 5.28 6.41
C VAL A 48 -3.42 5.04 6.69
N LYS A 49 -2.98 5.25 7.94
CA LYS A 49 -1.59 4.96 8.35
C LYS A 49 -1.41 3.48 8.53
N VAL A 50 -0.37 2.95 7.89
CA VAL A 50 -0.04 1.53 7.95
C VAL A 50 1.46 1.34 8.13
N THR A 51 1.83 0.30 8.86
CA THR A 51 3.18 -0.25 8.84
C THR A 51 3.19 -1.37 7.82
N VAL A 52 4.11 -1.32 6.87
CA VAL A 52 4.18 -2.28 5.78
C VAL A 52 5.46 -3.06 5.90
N ARG A 53 5.36 -4.36 5.69
CA ARG A 53 6.49 -5.25 5.64
C ARG A 53 6.46 -6.06 4.34
N VAL A 54 7.61 -6.18 3.70
CA VAL A 54 7.82 -7.03 2.53
C VAL A 54 9.16 -7.73 2.70
N GLY A 55 9.12 -9.06 2.76
CA GLY A 55 10.29 -9.88 3.08
C GLY A 55 11.02 -9.42 4.36
N GLY A 56 12.24 -8.91 4.21
CA GLY A 56 13.07 -8.40 5.31
C GLY A 56 12.92 -6.90 5.60
N SER A 57 12.20 -6.17 4.75
CA SER A 57 12.08 -4.71 4.81
C SER A 57 10.78 -4.28 5.46
N GLU A 58 10.84 -3.37 6.43
CA GLU A 58 9.68 -2.77 7.10
C GLU A 58 9.74 -1.24 7.03
N TRP A 59 8.61 -0.59 6.72
CA TRP A 59 8.50 0.87 6.73
C TRP A 59 7.08 1.32 7.04
N ARG A 60 6.97 2.49 7.69
CA ARG A 60 5.71 3.17 7.90
C ARG A 60 5.35 4.05 6.70
N THR A 61 4.10 3.95 6.26
CA THR A 61 3.55 4.77 5.18
C THR A 61 2.04 4.95 5.35
N SER A 62 1.40 5.51 4.34
CA SER A 62 -0.04 5.62 4.29
C SER A 62 -0.54 5.02 2.98
N VAL A 63 -1.61 4.23 3.07
CA VAL A 63 -2.36 3.80 1.90
C VAL A 63 -3.38 4.86 1.54
N PHE A 64 -3.62 5.03 0.25
CA PHE A 64 -4.55 6.03 -0.27
C PHE A 64 -5.66 5.33 -1.04
N PRO A 65 -6.93 5.71 -0.83
CA PRO A 65 -8.02 5.18 -1.64
C PRO A 65 -7.90 5.75 -3.05
N ASP A 66 -7.82 4.89 -4.04
CA ASP A 66 -7.88 5.29 -5.44
C ASP A 66 -9.34 5.26 -5.92
N SER A 67 -9.89 6.44 -6.21
CA SER A 67 -11.29 6.56 -6.63
C SER A 67 -11.58 5.99 -8.02
N LYS A 68 -10.57 5.68 -8.84
CA LYS A 68 -10.75 5.06 -10.16
C LYS A 68 -10.76 3.55 -10.09
N LEU A 69 -9.90 2.96 -9.26
CA LEU A 69 -9.77 1.53 -9.05
C LEU A 69 -10.71 0.99 -7.97
N GLY A 70 -11.24 1.88 -7.11
CA GLY A 70 -12.07 1.48 -5.96
C GLY A 70 -11.30 0.66 -4.93
N CYS A 71 -9.96 0.72 -4.95
CA CYS A 71 -9.06 -0.04 -4.09
C CYS A 71 -8.07 0.92 -3.41
N TYR A 72 -7.39 0.44 -2.38
CA TYR A 72 -6.28 1.17 -1.78
C TYR A 72 -4.98 0.93 -2.56
N VAL A 73 -4.19 1.99 -2.71
CA VAL A 73 -2.85 1.91 -3.31
C VAL A 73 -1.78 2.16 -2.26
N LEU A 74 -0.75 1.31 -2.28
CA LEU A 74 0.37 1.33 -1.36
C LEU A 74 1.63 1.84 -2.09
N PRO A 75 2.21 2.99 -1.70
CA PRO A 75 3.48 3.43 -2.28
C PRO A 75 4.66 2.58 -1.81
N VAL A 76 5.44 2.04 -2.74
CA VAL A 76 6.64 1.24 -2.47
C VAL A 76 7.91 2.06 -2.75
N LYS A 77 8.65 2.38 -1.69
CA LYS A 77 9.88 3.18 -1.76
C LYS A 77 10.95 2.46 -2.60
N LYS A 78 11.72 3.23 -3.38
CA LYS A 78 12.86 2.71 -4.18
C LYS A 78 13.88 1.94 -3.32
N ALA A 79 14.14 2.39 -2.10
CA ALA A 79 15.06 1.73 -1.18
C ALA A 79 14.60 0.31 -0.80
N VAL A 80 13.30 0.13 -0.54
CA VAL A 80 12.69 -1.16 -0.23
C VAL A 80 12.76 -2.10 -1.44
N ARG A 81 12.34 -1.61 -2.61
CA ARG A 81 12.45 -2.37 -3.87
C ARG A 81 13.86 -2.87 -4.13
N ARG A 82 14.86 -2.00 -3.92
CA ARG A 82 16.27 -2.36 -4.09
C ARG A 82 16.75 -3.38 -3.05
N ALA A 83 16.26 -3.30 -1.82
CA ALA A 83 16.65 -4.22 -0.74
C ALA A 83 16.08 -5.62 -0.96
N GLU A 84 14.82 -5.72 -1.37
CA GLU A 84 14.12 -6.99 -1.61
C GLU A 84 14.25 -7.51 -3.05
N GLY A 85 14.89 -6.75 -3.95
CA GLY A 85 15.08 -7.14 -5.36
C GLY A 85 13.80 -7.08 -6.22
N LEU A 86 12.85 -6.21 -5.85
CA LEU A 86 11.56 -6.07 -6.51
C LEU A 86 11.60 -5.03 -7.64
N ASP A 87 11.02 -5.35 -8.78
CA ASP A 87 10.86 -4.44 -9.91
C ASP A 87 9.39 -4.29 -10.33
N VAL A 88 9.11 -3.42 -11.29
CA VAL A 88 7.75 -3.23 -11.82
C VAL A 88 7.32 -4.50 -12.57
N GLY A 89 6.12 -4.99 -12.28
CA GLY A 89 5.57 -6.25 -12.75
C GLY A 89 5.88 -7.44 -11.85
N ASP A 90 6.67 -7.25 -10.78
CA ASP A 90 6.96 -8.30 -9.82
C ASP A 90 5.86 -8.39 -8.75
N SER A 91 5.60 -9.60 -8.24
CA SER A 91 4.59 -9.85 -7.22
C SER A 91 5.28 -10.13 -5.88
N ALA A 92 4.96 -9.34 -4.87
CA ALA A 92 5.52 -9.49 -3.53
C ALA A 92 4.44 -9.72 -2.48
N ALA A 93 4.79 -10.49 -1.45
CA ALA A 93 3.95 -10.68 -0.27
C ALA A 93 4.15 -9.49 0.68
N PHE A 94 3.10 -8.71 0.86
CA PHE A 94 3.04 -7.58 1.77
C PHE A 94 2.25 -7.97 3.02
N GLU A 95 2.75 -7.54 4.16
CA GLU A 95 2.05 -7.55 5.43
C GLU A 95 1.78 -6.10 5.82
N LEU A 96 0.50 -5.76 5.98
CA LEU A 96 0.04 -4.46 6.42
C LEU A 96 -0.47 -4.54 7.84
N ASP A 97 0.13 -3.74 8.72
CA ASP A 97 -0.36 -3.50 10.06
C ASP A 97 -1.02 -2.12 10.11
N VAL A 98 -2.33 -2.12 10.35
CA VAL A 98 -3.14 -0.90 10.44
C VAL A 98 -3.20 -0.50 11.90
N ALA A 99 -2.50 0.59 12.21
CA ALA A 99 -2.52 1.16 13.54
C ALA A 99 -3.89 1.85 13.78
N PRO A 100 -4.54 1.61 14.93
CA PRO A 100 -5.72 2.38 15.31
C PRO A 100 -5.32 3.85 15.50
N GLU A 101 -6.04 4.78 14.86
CA GLU A 101 -5.90 6.22 15.09
C GLU A 101 -6.43 6.68 16.45
#